data_AF-A0A661KFQ0-F1
#
_entry.id   AF-A0A661KFQ0-F1
#
_cell.length_a   1.000
_cell.length_b   1.000
_cell.length_c   1.000
_cell.angle_alpha   90.00
_cell.angle_beta   90.00
_cell.angle_gamma   90.00
#
_symmetry.space_group_name_H-M   'P 1'
#
loop_
_entity.id
_entity.type
_entity.pdbx_description
1 polymer ?
#
loop_
_entity_poly.entity_id
_entity_poly.type
_entity_poly.pdbx_seq_one_letter_code
_entity_poly.pdbx_strand_id
1 'polypeptide(L)'
;MRGHRVDESHIGAILSRWLDYLARARVEFKGDTAVEGLKGLLLEATGCDTAKYHGTWKEILLLDPDNHLPVLIEQFDSSGELIHRVRIKDLKLNRGLKEEDFRL
;
A
#
# COMPACT_ATOMS: atom_id res chain seq x y z
N MET A 1 -2.33 16.10 -13.90
CA MET A 1 -3.30 15.18 -13.25
C MET A 1 -3.65 15.75 -11.88
N ARG A 2 -4.94 15.91 -11.55
CA ARG A 2 -5.39 16.27 -10.20
C ARG A 2 -5.47 14.98 -9.38
N GLY A 3 -4.78 14.92 -8.24
CA GLY A 3 -4.94 13.81 -7.29
C GLY A 3 -6.37 13.74 -6.77
N HIS A 4 -6.82 12.56 -6.37
CA HIS A 4 -8.10 12.35 -5.70
C HIS A 4 -7.88 12.14 -4.20
N ARG A 5 -8.92 12.37 -3.40
CA ARG A 5 -8.87 12.09 -1.96
C ARG A 5 -8.86 10.58 -1.75
N VAL A 6 -7.85 10.09 -1.05
CA VAL A 6 -7.83 8.73 -0.48
C VAL A 6 -8.48 8.80 0.89
N ASP A 7 -9.39 7.88 1.16
CA ASP A 7 -10.08 7.75 2.45
C ASP A 7 -9.96 6.32 3.01
N GLU A 8 -10.62 6.07 4.14
CA GLU A 8 -10.58 4.79 4.85
C GLU A 8 -10.99 3.60 3.98
N SER A 9 -11.94 3.78 3.06
CA SER A 9 -12.40 2.70 2.17
C SER A 9 -11.29 2.27 1.21
N HIS A 10 -10.49 3.23 0.73
CA HIS A 10 -9.36 2.98 -0.16
C HIS A 10 -8.22 2.28 0.60
N ILE A 11 -7.90 2.74 1.81
CA ILE A 11 -6.87 2.10 2.65
C ILE A 11 -7.31 0.68 3.06
N GLY A 12 -8.58 0.51 3.44
CA GLY A 12 -9.13 -0.81 3.75
C GLY A 12 -9.07 -1.79 2.58
N ALA A 13 -9.33 -1.33 1.36
CA ALA A 13 -9.21 -2.15 0.15
C ALA A 13 -7.76 -2.57 -0.12
N ILE A 14 -6.79 -1.68 0.11
CA ILE A 14 -5.35 -1.97 0.00
C ILE A 14 -4.98 -3.08 1.00
N LEU A 15 -5.32 -2.89 2.27
CA LEU A 15 -4.97 -3.85 3.32
C LEU A 15 -5.63 -5.21 3.09
N SER A 16 -6.90 -5.22 2.67
CA SER A 16 -7.63 -6.46 2.34
C SER A 16 -6.97 -7.24 1.20
N ARG A 17 -6.49 -6.53 0.16
CA ARG A 17 -5.75 -7.14 -0.94
C ARG A 17 -4.42 -7.73 -0.46
N TRP A 18 -3.69 -6.99 0.37
CA TRP A 18 -2.42 -7.45 0.94
C TRP A 18 -2.57 -8.66 1.87
N LEU A 19 -3.68 -8.77 2.60
CA LEU A 19 -4.00 -9.99 3.35
C LEU A 19 -4.17 -11.22 2.45
N ASP A 20 -4.79 -11.07 1.27
CA ASP A 20 -4.90 -12.17 0.31
C ASP A 20 -3.55 -12.50 -0.33
N TYR A 21 -2.70 -11.50 -0.61
CA TYR A 21 -1.34 -11.74 -1.09
C TYR A 21 -0.50 -12.54 -0.09
N LEU A 22 -0.58 -12.22 1.21
CA LEU A 22 0.12 -12.97 2.25
C LEU A 22 -0.28 -14.45 2.28
N ALA A 23 -1.50 -14.79 1.83
CA ALA A 23 -1.99 -16.16 1.79
C ALA A 23 -1.67 -16.90 0.48
N ARG A 24 -1.49 -16.18 -0.64
CA ARG A 24 -1.51 -16.78 -2.00
C ARG A 24 -0.35 -16.40 -2.91
N ALA A 25 0.33 -15.29 -2.62
CA ALA A 25 1.45 -14.78 -3.40
C ALA A 25 2.77 -14.98 -2.65
N ARG A 26 3.89 -14.78 -3.34
CA ARG A 26 5.19 -14.70 -2.68
C ARG A 26 5.39 -13.27 -2.18
N VAL A 27 5.37 -13.09 -0.87
CA VAL A 27 5.58 -11.80 -0.21
C VAL A 27 6.94 -11.76 0.47
N GLU A 28 7.71 -10.71 0.22
CA GLU A 28 9.02 -10.49 0.82
C GLU A 28 9.12 -9.09 1.43
N PHE A 29 9.63 -9.02 2.65
CA PHE A 29 10.07 -7.76 3.24
C PHE A 29 11.47 -7.43 2.74
N LYS A 30 11.62 -6.26 2.11
CA LYS A 30 12.88 -5.81 1.49
C LYS A 30 13.68 -4.86 2.39
N GLY A 31 13.19 -4.57 3.59
CA GLY A 31 13.82 -3.67 4.55
C GLY A 31 13.30 -2.23 4.45
N ASP A 32 13.92 -1.37 5.25
CA ASP A 32 13.79 0.08 5.18
C ASP A 32 14.38 0.62 3.88
N THR A 33 13.63 1.47 3.19
CA THR A 33 14.08 2.05 1.93
C THR A 33 13.51 3.45 1.71
N ALA A 34 13.95 4.08 0.62
CA ALA A 34 13.29 5.24 0.06
C ALA A 34 12.88 4.97 -1.38
N VAL A 35 11.58 5.11 -1.68
CA VAL A 35 11.05 5.08 -3.05
C VAL A 35 10.51 6.46 -3.39
N GLU A 36 11.06 7.10 -4.43
CA GLU A 36 10.58 8.40 -4.93
C GLU A 36 10.51 9.49 -3.83
N GLY A 37 11.49 9.46 -2.92
CA GLY A 37 11.61 10.39 -1.79
C GLY A 37 10.69 10.11 -0.59
N LEU A 38 9.88 9.05 -0.63
CA LEU A 38 9.16 8.55 0.54
C LEU A 38 10.03 7.50 1.23
N LYS A 39 10.32 7.70 2.52
CA LYS A 39 10.99 6.72 3.36
C LYS A 39 9.97 5.79 3.97
N GLY A 40 10.28 4.50 4.06
CA GLY A 40 9.37 3.54 4.68
C GLY A 40 9.82 2.09 4.60
N LEU A 41 8.95 1.22 5.09
CA LEU A 41 9.14 -0.23 5.12
C LEU A 41 8.62 -0.82 3.80
N LEU A 42 9.49 -1.51 3.05
CA LEU A 42 9.16 -2.02 1.72
C LEU A 42 8.72 -3.49 1.76
N LEU A 43 7.51 -3.75 1.29
CA LEU A 43 7.01 -5.08 1.01
C LEU A 43 6.87 -5.25 -0.51
N GLU A 44 7.23 -6.43 -1.00
CA GLU A 44 7.06 -6.82 -2.41
C GLU A 44 6.26 -8.12 -2.48
N ALA A 45 5.13 -8.10 -3.19
CA ALA A 45 4.38 -9.28 -3.56
C ALA A 45 4.67 -9.61 -5.04
N THR A 46 4.93 -10.88 -5.34
CA THR A 46 5.15 -11.39 -6.71
C THR A 46 4.33 -12.66 -6.96
N GLY A 47 4.00 -12.92 -8.23
CA GLY A 47 3.15 -14.04 -8.60
C GLY A 47 1.69 -13.85 -8.17
N CYS A 48 1.23 -12.61 -8.13
CA CYS A 48 -0.16 -12.28 -7.85
C CYS A 48 -1.09 -12.85 -8.94
N ASP A 49 -2.33 -13.16 -8.57
CA ASP A 49 -3.37 -13.61 -9.50
C ASP A 49 -3.76 -12.46 -10.44
N THR A 50 -3.20 -12.46 -11.66
CA THR A 50 -3.40 -11.39 -12.63
C THR A 50 -4.83 -11.29 -13.12
N ALA A 51 -5.62 -12.37 -13.10
CA ALA A 51 -7.04 -12.33 -13.48
C ALA A 51 -7.87 -11.63 -12.40
N LYS A 52 -7.60 -11.95 -11.12
CA LYS A 52 -8.27 -11.32 -9.98
C LYS A 52 -7.85 -9.86 -9.78
N TYR A 53 -6.58 -9.54 -10.03
CA TYR A 53 -5.97 -8.25 -9.72
C TYR A 53 -5.63 -7.41 -10.96
N HIS A 54 -6.50 -7.49 -11.98
CA HIS A 54 -6.47 -6.59 -13.13
C HIS A 54 -5.10 -6.47 -13.83
N GLY A 55 -4.44 -7.60 -14.04
CA GLY A 55 -3.12 -7.68 -14.68
C GLY A 55 -1.93 -7.53 -13.73
N THR A 56 -2.15 -7.27 -12.44
CA THR A 56 -1.07 -7.13 -11.46
C THR A 56 -0.38 -8.48 -11.23
N TRP A 57 0.88 -8.59 -11.65
CA TRP A 57 1.74 -9.74 -11.36
C TRP A 57 2.64 -9.47 -10.15
N LYS A 58 3.07 -8.22 -9.98
CA LYS A 58 3.88 -7.74 -8.86
C LYS A 58 3.27 -6.48 -8.27
N GLU A 59 3.27 -6.37 -6.95
CA GLU A 59 2.88 -5.15 -6.23
C GLU A 59 3.94 -4.79 -5.20
N ILE A 60 4.34 -3.53 -5.19
CA ILE A 60 5.16 -2.92 -4.14
C ILE A 60 4.24 -2.16 -3.20
N LEU A 61 4.45 -2.32 -1.90
CA LEU A 61 3.83 -1.52 -0.85
C LEU A 61 4.92 -0.90 0.01
N LEU A 62 4.86 0.42 0.14
CA LEU A 62 5.65 1.15 1.11
C LEU A 62 4.76 1.56 2.27
N LEU A 63 5.17 1.20 3.48
CA LEU A 63 4.50 1.60 4.71
C LEU A 63 5.27 2.73 5.39
N ASP A 64 4.53 3.68 5.96
CA ASP A 64 5.09 4.68 6.86
C ASP A 64 5.72 3.99 8.09
N PRO A 65 6.95 4.36 8.49
CA PRO A 65 7.63 3.67 9.59
C PRO A 65 7.02 3.96 10.97
N ASP A 66 6.32 5.09 11.13
CA ASP A 66 5.78 5.51 12.42
C ASP A 66 4.40 4.89 12.67
N ASN A 67 3.53 4.94 11.66
CA ASN A 67 2.13 4.49 11.79
C ASN A 67 1.79 3.21 11.00
N HIS A 68 2.74 2.66 10.23
CA HIS A 68 2.57 1.43 9.45
C HIS A 68 1.43 1.47 8.43
N LEU A 69 0.98 2.66 8.02
CA LEU A 69 -0.05 2.80 6.99
C LEU A 69 0.57 2.88 5.59
N PRO A 70 -0.16 2.42 4.56
CA PRO A 70 0.27 2.56 3.17
C PRO A 70 0.56 4.03 2.80
N VAL A 71 1.74 4.27 2.24
CA VAL A 71 2.12 5.59 1.69
C VAL A 71 2.40 5.55 0.18
N LEU A 72 2.75 4.37 -0.35
CA LEU A 72 2.94 4.14 -1.77
C LEU A 72 2.51 2.72 -2.14
N ILE A 73 1.87 2.60 -3.29
CA ILE A 73 1.64 1.33 -3.98
C ILE A 73 2.03 1.48 -5.42
N GLU A 74 2.73 0.46 -5.95
CA GLU A 74 3.05 0.34 -7.36
C GLU A 74 2.72 -1.07 -7.83
N GLN A 75 1.92 -1.16 -8.87
CA GLN A 75 1.48 -2.41 -9.46
C GLN A 75 2.10 -2.55 -10.83
N PHE A 76 2.67 -3.72 -11.08
CA PHE A 76 3.38 -4.05 -12.30
C PHE A 76 2.75 -5.28 -12.94
N ASP A 77 2.71 -5.28 -14.27
CA ASP A 77 2.32 -6.46 -15.03
C ASP A 77 3.44 -7.52 -15.09
N SER A 78 3.19 -8.62 -15.80
CA SER A 78 4.16 -9.71 -15.95
C SER A 78 5.39 -9.34 -16.80
N SER A 79 5.33 -8.26 -17.57
CA SER A 79 6.48 -7.73 -18.33
C SER A 79 7.37 -6.83 -17.47
N GLY A 80 6.89 -6.42 -16.29
CA GLY A 80 7.53 -5.47 -15.40
C GLY A 80 7.14 -4.02 -15.68
N GLU A 81 6.14 -3.78 -16.53
CA GLU A 81 5.61 -2.44 -16.80
C GLU A 81 4.74 -1.98 -15.62
N LEU A 82 4.93 -0.72 -15.20
CA LEU A 82 4.11 -0.10 -14.16
C LEU A 82 2.72 0.22 -14.73
N ILE A 83 1.69 -0.48 -14.26
CA ILE A 83 0.31 -0.31 -14.74
C ILE A 83 -0.53 0.59 -13.83
N HIS A 84 -0.19 0.68 -12.55
CA HIS A 84 -0.92 1.52 -11.61
C HIS A 84 -0.04 1.96 -10.44
N ARG A 85 -0.25 3.20 -9.99
CA ARG A 85 0.48 3.79 -8.88
C ARG A 85 -0.45 4.63 -8.02
N VAL A 86 -0.38 4.42 -6.72
CA VAL A 86 -1.06 5.24 -5.71
C VAL A 86 -0.02 5.82 -4.77
N ARG A 87 0.00 7.15 -4.63
CA ARG A 87 0.86 7.84 -3.67
C ARG A 87 0.00 8.62 -2.70
N ILE A 88 0.12 8.31 -1.42
CA ILE A 88 -0.63 8.96 -0.35
C ILE A 88 0.28 10.03 0.26
N LYS A 89 -0.21 11.27 0.28
CA LYS A 89 0.50 12.42 0.85
C LYS A 89 -0.41 13.08 1.87
N ASP A 90 0.20 13.79 2.82
CA ASP A 90 -0.50 14.57 3.85
C ASP A 90 -1.53 13.74 4.62
N LEU A 91 -1.17 12.50 4.98
CA LEU A 91 -2.02 11.61 5.76
C LEU A 91 -2.33 12.23 7.12
N LYS A 92 -3.61 12.41 7.43
CA LYS A 92 -4.08 12.99 8.69
C LYS A 92 -4.75 11.89 9.50
N LEU A 93 -4.10 11.51 10.59
CA LEU A 93 -4.63 10.51 11.53
C LEU A 93 -5.33 11.21 12.69
N ASN A 94 -6.41 10.60 13.17
CA ASN A 94 -7.14 11.02 14.37
C ASN A 94 -7.53 12.51 14.37
N ARG A 95 -7.83 13.08 13.19
CA ARG A 95 -8.08 14.52 13.09
C ARG A 95 -9.37 14.88 13.82
N GLY A 96 -9.23 15.58 14.94
CA GLY A 96 -10.36 15.97 15.79
C GLY A 96 -10.73 14.93 16.86
N LEU A 97 -9.97 13.84 16.96
CA LEU A 97 -10.10 12.85 18.02
C LEU A 97 -8.98 13.04 19.04
N LYS A 98 -9.30 12.80 20.31
CA LYS A 98 -8.37 12.78 21.46
C LYS A 98 -8.11 11.34 21.85
N GLU A 99 -7.00 11.08 22.54
CA GLU A 99 -6.71 9.73 23.08
C GLU A 99 -7.84 9.16 23.94
N GLU A 100 -8.58 10.04 24.62
CA GLU A 100 -9.76 9.69 25.44
C GLU A 100 -10.88 9.04 24.61
N ASP A 101 -11.01 9.39 23.33
CA ASP A 101 -12.03 8.85 22.44
C ASP A 101 -11.77 7.36 22.08
N PHE A 102 -10.58 6.85 22.41
CA PHE A 102 -10.16 5.46 22.14
C PHE A 102 -10.18 4.57 23.39
N ARG A 103 -10.64 5.07 24.54
CA ARG A 103 -10.79 4.26 25.76
C ARG A 103 -12.08 3.45 25.67
N LEU A 104 -11.95 2.12 25.67
CA LEU A 104 -13.04 1.14 25.76
C LEU A 104 -13.54 0.96 27.19
#